data_AF-A0A845R1Z6-F1
#
_entry.id   AF-A0A845R1Z6-F1
#
_cell.length_a   1.000
_cell.length_b   1.000
_cell.length_c   1.000
_cell.angle_alpha   90.00
_cell.angle_beta   90.00
_cell.angle_gamma   90.00
#
_symmetry.space_group_name_H-M   'P 1'
#
loop_
_entity.id
_entity.type
_entity.pdbx_description
1 polymer ?
#
loop_
_entity_poly.entity_id
_entity_poly.type
_entity_poly.pdbx_seq_one_letter_code
_entity_poly.pdbx_strand_id
1 'polypeptide(L)'
;MELKVDMPSLAGQDIDPETFQRVWNRVMPGQSAPAAIPDTAVLAEPTLPPVPDCLAEPITPPVPECPAEPAAPPVPECPAEPTIPPVPECPAEPAVPPVPECPTRPQCSCSCRPVRPNRPRELEVDPAPSEEPILCLGEASQEDSGQLEELMTLARTGAVTSQALSRRAGGSRAKTLAALTRDHRSAFRRLSAAYFLITGKRFSPQCSAVTLPASLPLALRQQFVWEQQWEQRSRQAAQATADPCLKELYLELAQEGALHAGCIRSMLEQMA
;
A
#
# COMPACT_ATOMS: atom_id res chain seq x y z
N MET A 1 -18.88 -37.58 -17.77
CA MET A 1 -17.66 -37.94 -18.52
C MET A 1 -16.63 -36.89 -18.19
N GLU A 2 -15.76 -37.19 -17.22
CA GLU A 2 -14.69 -36.28 -16.80
C GLU A 2 -13.56 -36.36 -17.82
N LEU A 3 -13.29 -35.27 -18.53
CA LEU A 3 -12.12 -35.16 -19.41
C LEU A 3 -10.91 -34.80 -18.53
N LYS A 4 -10.20 -35.83 -18.09
CA LYS A 4 -8.83 -35.70 -17.59
C LYS A 4 -7.94 -35.24 -18.75
N VAL A 5 -7.59 -33.96 -18.76
CA VAL A 5 -6.51 -33.44 -19.60
C VAL A 5 -5.22 -33.64 -18.80
N ASP A 6 -4.54 -34.75 -19.07
CA ASP A 6 -3.15 -34.93 -18.63
C ASP A 6 -2.28 -33.92 -19.38
N MET A 7 -1.79 -32.92 -18.66
CA MET A 7 -0.84 -31.94 -19.20
C MET A 7 0.58 -32.44 -18.84
N PRO A 8 1.41 -32.87 -19.81
CA PRO A 8 2.74 -33.34 -19.50
C PRO A 8 3.60 -32.17 -19.00
N SER A 9 4.19 -32.33 -17.82
CA SER A 9 5.16 -31.41 -17.25
C SER A 9 6.43 -31.44 -18.11
N LEU A 10 6.72 -30.35 -18.82
CA LEU A 10 7.94 -30.13 -19.60
C LEU A 10 9.10 -29.59 -18.74
N ALA A 11 9.07 -29.81 -17.43
CA ALA A 11 10.19 -29.48 -16.57
C ALA A 11 11.27 -30.56 -16.70
N GLY A 12 12.30 -30.29 -17.51
CA GLY A 12 13.52 -31.10 -17.58
C GLY A 12 13.63 -32.08 -18.76
N GLN A 13 12.81 -31.94 -19.80
CA GLN A 13 13.06 -32.65 -21.06
C GLN A 13 14.08 -31.87 -21.89
N ASP A 14 15.20 -32.53 -22.23
CA ASP A 14 16.13 -32.08 -23.25
C ASP A 14 15.37 -32.02 -24.59
N ILE A 15 14.88 -30.84 -24.95
CA ILE A 15 14.13 -30.64 -26.18
C ILE A 15 15.13 -30.65 -27.32
N ASP A 16 15.04 -31.67 -28.16
CA ASP A 16 15.84 -31.79 -29.38
C ASP A 16 15.75 -30.49 -30.23
N PRO A 17 16.88 -29.83 -30.53
CA PRO A 17 16.92 -28.54 -31.23
C PRO A 17 16.23 -28.57 -32.59
N GLU A 18 16.30 -29.70 -33.32
CA GLU A 18 15.62 -29.83 -34.61
C GLU A 18 14.10 -29.82 -34.45
N THR A 19 13.59 -30.46 -33.40
CA THR A 19 12.16 -30.50 -33.09
C THR A 19 11.63 -29.11 -32.76
N PHE A 20 12.37 -28.34 -31.95
CA PHE A 20 12.05 -26.94 -31.67
C PHE A 20 12.00 -26.10 -32.96
N GLN A 21 13.02 -26.23 -33.82
CA GLN A 21 13.10 -25.45 -35.06
C GLN A 21 11.93 -25.74 -36.01
N ARG A 22 11.51 -27.01 -36.12
CA ARG A 22 10.36 -27.39 -36.95
C ARG A 22 9.05 -26.81 -36.43
N VAL A 23 8.83 -26.85 -35.11
CA VAL A 23 7.64 -26.25 -34.50
C VAL A 23 7.67 -24.73 -34.68
N TRP A 24 8.83 -24.10 -34.47
CA TRP A 24 9.00 -22.65 -34.64
C TRP A 24 8.68 -22.19 -36.06
N ASN A 25 9.25 -22.83 -37.08
CA ASN A 25 9.00 -22.49 -38.49
C ASN A 25 7.53 -22.64 -38.88
N ARG A 26 6.79 -23.54 -38.21
CA ARG A 26 5.35 -23.74 -38.44
C ARG A 26 4.50 -22.68 -37.75
N VAL A 27 4.85 -22.28 -36.53
CA VAL A 27 4.07 -21.34 -35.73
C VAL A 27 4.40 -19.88 -36.07
N MET A 28 5.63 -19.61 -36.53
CA MET A 28 6.13 -18.27 -36.88
C MET A 28 6.93 -18.30 -38.20
N PRO A 29 6.27 -18.42 -39.37
CA PRO A 29 6.96 -18.47 -40.66
C PRO A 29 7.62 -17.12 -41.02
N GLY A 30 8.85 -17.16 -41.52
CA GLY A 30 9.60 -15.98 -41.99
C GLY A 30 10.44 -15.26 -40.92
N GLN A 31 10.47 -15.77 -39.68
CA GLN A 31 11.38 -15.28 -38.63
C GLN A 31 12.42 -16.34 -38.26
N SER A 32 13.68 -15.92 -38.16
CA SER A 32 14.77 -16.78 -37.66
C SER A 32 14.58 -17.06 -36.17
N ALA A 33 14.63 -18.33 -35.77
CA ALA A 33 14.59 -18.70 -34.36
C ALA A 33 15.82 -18.16 -33.61
N PRO A 34 15.68 -17.75 -32.34
CA PRO A 34 16.83 -17.34 -31.54
C PRO A 34 17.77 -18.53 -31.30
N ALA A 35 19.08 -18.32 -31.46
CA ALA A 35 20.08 -19.35 -31.20
C ALA A 35 20.06 -19.74 -29.71
N ALA A 36 20.02 -21.05 -29.43
CA ALA A 36 20.03 -21.60 -28.08
C ALA A 36 21.28 -21.12 -27.31
N ILE A 37 21.07 -20.64 -26.08
CA ILE A 37 22.13 -20.20 -25.17
C ILE A 37 22.76 -21.46 -24.57
N PRO A 38 24.08 -21.69 -24.67
CA PRO A 38 24.74 -22.66 -23.81
C PRO A 38 24.91 -22.05 -22.41
N ASP A 39 24.45 -22.79 -21.40
CA ASP A 39 24.83 -22.59 -20.01
C ASP A 39 26.36 -22.55 -19.90
N THR A 40 26.94 -21.40 -19.51
CA THR A 40 28.05 -21.23 -18.55
C THR A 40 28.53 -19.77 -18.59
N ALA A 41 28.70 -19.20 -17.39
CA ALA A 41 29.17 -17.86 -17.06
C ALA A 41 30.21 -17.20 -18.00
N VAL A 42 30.04 -15.88 -18.25
CA VAL A 42 30.99 -14.78 -17.94
C VAL A 42 30.38 -13.46 -18.47
N LEU A 43 30.45 -12.40 -17.64
CA LEU A 43 30.12 -11.02 -18.00
C LEU A 43 30.91 -10.59 -19.25
N ALA A 44 30.22 -10.35 -20.36
CA ALA A 44 30.77 -9.68 -21.54
C ALA A 44 30.05 -8.35 -21.74
N GLU A 45 30.82 -7.27 -21.66
CA GLU A 45 30.44 -5.87 -21.87
C GLU A 45 29.94 -5.65 -23.31
N PRO A 46 28.80 -4.98 -23.54
CA PRO A 46 28.27 -4.82 -24.89
C PRO A 46 29.10 -3.77 -25.65
N THR A 47 29.79 -4.23 -26.69
CA THR A 47 30.46 -3.34 -27.67
C THR A 47 29.40 -2.72 -28.59
N LEU A 48 29.37 -1.38 -28.66
CA LEU A 48 28.46 -0.61 -29.50
C LEU A 48 28.70 -0.88 -31.01
N PRO A 49 27.64 -0.99 -31.84
CA PRO A 49 27.78 -1.04 -33.29
C PRO A 49 28.16 0.34 -33.87
N PRO A 50 28.90 0.40 -35.01
CA PRO A 50 29.27 1.65 -35.64
C PRO A 50 28.05 2.36 -36.24
N VAL A 51 28.02 3.69 -36.05
CA VAL A 51 26.99 4.62 -36.53
C VAL A 51 26.97 4.66 -38.06
N PRO A 52 25.81 4.50 -38.73
CA PRO A 52 25.69 4.77 -40.15
C PRO A 52 25.71 6.28 -40.44
N ASP A 53 26.41 6.64 -41.53
CA ASP A 53 26.58 7.99 -42.05
C ASP A 53 25.28 8.80 -42.20
N CYS A 54 25.40 10.09 -41.91
CA CYS A 54 24.34 11.10 -41.90
C CYS A 54 23.56 11.15 -43.24
N LEU A 55 22.27 10.82 -43.18
CA LEU A 55 21.32 11.23 -44.22
C LEU A 55 20.95 12.70 -44.01
N ALA A 56 21.09 13.50 -45.06
CA ALA A 56 20.82 14.93 -45.10
C ALA A 56 19.42 15.30 -44.59
N GLU A 57 19.33 16.41 -43.85
CA GLU A 57 18.10 16.89 -43.23
C GLU A 57 17.03 17.30 -44.27
N PRO A 58 15.74 16.95 -44.05
CA PRO A 58 14.66 17.46 -44.87
C PRO A 58 14.29 18.89 -44.44
N ILE A 59 14.14 19.78 -45.42
CA ILE A 59 13.73 21.18 -45.23
C ILE A 59 12.34 21.23 -44.58
N THR A 60 12.24 21.89 -43.43
CA THR A 60 10.98 22.12 -42.69
C THR A 60 10.13 23.20 -43.37
N PRO A 61 8.81 22.99 -43.55
CA PRO A 61 7.90 24.05 -43.98
C PRO A 61 7.64 25.07 -42.84
N PRO A 62 7.32 26.34 -43.16
CA PRO A 62 7.07 27.36 -42.15
C PRO A 62 5.80 27.05 -41.33
N VAL A 63 5.90 27.28 -40.01
CA VAL A 63 4.83 27.06 -39.03
C VAL A 63 3.74 28.15 -39.19
N PRO A 64 2.44 27.79 -39.27
CA PRO A 64 1.37 28.79 -39.29
C PRO A 64 1.23 29.48 -37.93
N GLU A 65 1.02 30.81 -37.94
CA GLU A 65 0.84 31.63 -36.74
C GLU A 65 -0.44 31.26 -35.97
N CYS A 66 -0.32 31.08 -34.66
CA CYS A 66 -1.43 30.78 -33.76
C CYS A 66 -2.37 31.98 -33.61
N PRO A 67 -3.70 31.80 -33.69
CA PRO A 67 -4.66 32.87 -33.40
C PRO A 67 -4.58 33.31 -31.92
N ALA A 68 -4.76 34.61 -31.68
CA ALA A 68 -4.75 35.19 -30.34
C ALA A 68 -5.90 34.64 -29.47
N GLU A 69 -5.57 34.32 -28.21
CA GLU A 69 -6.47 33.70 -27.22
C GLU A 69 -7.53 34.71 -26.72
N PRO A 70 -8.81 34.32 -26.56
CA PRO A 70 -9.84 35.22 -26.04
C PRO A 70 -9.63 35.54 -24.56
N ALA A 71 -9.91 36.79 -24.16
CA ALA A 71 -9.82 37.21 -22.77
C ALA A 71 -10.78 36.43 -21.85
N ALA A 72 -10.26 36.00 -20.69
CA ALA A 72 -11.00 35.23 -19.70
C ALA A 72 -12.12 36.08 -19.04
N PRO A 73 -13.26 35.45 -18.66
CA PRO A 73 -14.34 36.14 -17.96
C PRO A 73 -13.95 36.51 -16.51
N PRO A 74 -14.57 37.55 -15.93
CA PRO A 74 -14.29 37.97 -14.55
C PRO A 74 -14.74 36.92 -13.53
N VAL A 75 -13.92 36.73 -12.49
CA VAL A 75 -14.16 35.78 -11.41
C VAL A 75 -15.20 36.38 -10.44
N PRO A 76 -16.25 35.63 -10.04
CA PRO A 76 -17.23 36.11 -9.06
C PRO A 76 -16.59 36.23 -7.66
N GLU A 77 -16.97 37.27 -6.93
CA GLU A 77 -16.50 37.54 -5.56
C GLU A 77 -17.03 36.50 -4.55
N CYS A 78 -16.15 36.06 -3.65
CA CYS A 78 -16.47 35.10 -2.60
C CYS A 78 -17.44 35.72 -1.55
N PRO A 79 -18.49 35.02 -1.12
CA PRO A 79 -19.34 35.49 -0.03
C PRO A 79 -18.57 35.49 1.30
N ALA A 80 -18.82 36.49 2.15
CA ALA A 80 -18.19 36.64 3.46
C ALA A 80 -18.54 35.48 4.41
N GLU A 81 -17.57 35.05 5.22
CA GLU A 81 -17.75 33.99 6.21
C GLU A 81 -18.75 34.40 7.33
N PRO A 82 -19.61 33.47 7.77
CA PRO A 82 -20.53 33.72 8.88
C PRO A 82 -19.77 33.76 10.21
N THR A 83 -20.07 34.76 11.04
CA THR A 83 -19.47 34.94 12.37
C THR A 83 -19.96 33.87 13.34
N ILE A 84 -19.04 33.15 13.99
CA ILE A 84 -19.33 32.09 14.97
C ILE A 84 -19.65 32.73 16.33
N PRO A 85 -20.70 32.32 17.05
CA PRO A 85 -20.99 32.80 18.40
C PRO A 85 -19.95 32.28 19.42
N PRO A 86 -19.71 33.01 20.53
CA PRO A 86 -18.76 32.59 21.55
C PRO A 86 -19.22 31.31 22.27
N VAL A 87 -18.27 30.42 22.55
CA VAL A 87 -18.47 29.17 23.28
C VAL A 87 -18.76 29.50 24.77
N PRO A 88 -19.80 28.93 25.39
CA PRO A 88 -20.05 29.13 26.82
C PRO A 88 -18.95 28.49 27.68
N GLU A 89 -18.56 29.17 28.75
CA GLU A 89 -17.54 28.68 29.70
C GLU A 89 -17.98 27.40 30.41
N CYS A 90 -17.06 26.44 30.52
CA CYS A 90 -17.26 25.20 31.26
C CYS A 90 -17.43 25.48 32.77
N PRO A 91 -18.44 24.90 33.44
CA PRO A 91 -18.56 25.01 34.89
C PRO A 91 -17.39 24.30 35.59
N ALA A 92 -16.90 24.92 36.67
CA ALA A 92 -15.78 24.41 37.47
C ALA A 92 -16.09 23.03 38.10
N GLU A 93 -15.08 22.16 38.10
CA GLU A 93 -15.13 20.82 38.70
C GLU A 93 -15.30 20.90 40.24
N PRO A 94 -16.10 20.04 40.88
CA PRO A 94 -16.22 20.03 42.33
C PRO A 94 -14.94 19.52 43.00
N ALA A 95 -14.51 20.19 44.07
CA ALA A 95 -13.33 19.79 44.83
C ALA A 95 -13.53 18.40 45.48
N VAL A 96 -12.53 17.53 45.31
CA VAL A 96 -12.45 16.21 45.93
C VAL A 96 -12.18 16.35 47.45
N PRO A 97 -12.90 15.63 48.34
CA PRO A 97 -12.62 15.69 49.77
C PRO A 97 -11.28 15.02 50.11
N PRO A 98 -10.57 15.49 51.16
CA PRO A 98 -9.28 14.92 51.56
C PRO A 98 -9.44 13.50 52.10
N VAL A 99 -8.50 12.63 51.73
CA VAL A 99 -8.38 11.26 52.23
C VAL A 99 -7.91 11.30 53.69
N PRO A 100 -8.51 10.54 54.62
CA PRO A 100 -8.08 10.53 56.02
C PRO A 100 -6.70 9.87 56.18
N GLU A 101 -5.84 10.49 56.98
CA GLU A 101 -4.50 9.98 57.30
C GLU A 101 -4.57 8.66 58.07
N CYS A 102 -3.76 7.68 57.66
CA CYS A 102 -3.56 6.43 58.40
C CYS A 102 -2.88 6.70 59.76
N PRO A 103 -3.31 6.06 60.87
CA PRO A 103 -2.72 6.31 62.18
C PRO A 103 -1.28 5.76 62.25
N THR A 104 -0.35 6.65 62.59
CA THR A 104 1.05 6.33 62.85
C THR A 104 1.17 5.40 64.06
N ARG A 105 1.83 4.25 63.88
CA ARG A 105 2.12 3.28 64.95
C ARG A 105 3.20 3.88 65.90
N PRO A 106 3.08 3.74 67.24
CA PRO A 106 4.06 4.33 68.15
C PRO A 106 5.41 3.62 68.02
N GLN A 107 6.46 4.40 67.82
CA GLN A 107 7.84 3.92 67.88
C GLN A 107 8.21 3.64 69.34
N CYS A 108 8.32 2.37 69.73
CA CYS A 108 8.90 2.00 71.02
C CYS A 108 10.42 1.86 70.87
N SER A 109 11.15 2.80 71.49
CA SER A 109 12.59 2.77 71.68
C SER A 109 12.96 1.87 72.86
N CYS A 110 13.06 0.56 72.66
CA CYS A 110 13.79 -0.28 73.60
C CYS A 110 14.47 -1.45 72.88
N SER A 111 15.77 -1.58 73.15
CA SER A 111 16.64 -2.65 72.66
C SER A 111 16.37 -3.94 73.47
N CYS A 112 15.25 -4.60 73.19
CA CYS A 112 14.98 -5.96 73.65
C CYS A 112 14.45 -6.79 72.48
N ARG A 113 15.28 -7.72 71.99
CA ARG A 113 14.96 -8.68 70.94
C ARG A 113 13.85 -9.63 71.42
N PRO A 114 12.66 -9.66 70.81
CA PRO A 114 11.72 -10.75 71.04
C PRO A 114 12.02 -11.88 70.06
N VAL A 115 12.32 -13.06 70.60
CA VAL A 115 12.26 -14.33 69.86
C VAL A 115 10.82 -14.47 69.35
N ARG A 116 10.62 -14.51 68.02
CA ARG A 116 9.30 -14.78 67.45
C ARG A 116 8.99 -16.28 67.59
N PRO A 117 7.81 -16.67 68.10
CA PRO A 117 7.31 -18.02 67.93
C PRO A 117 6.98 -18.27 66.45
N ASN A 118 7.21 -19.51 66.02
CA ASN A 118 7.09 -20.03 64.66
C ASN A 118 6.03 -19.33 63.78
N ARG A 119 6.48 -18.71 62.69
CA ARG A 119 5.65 -18.31 61.55
C ARG A 119 5.31 -19.59 60.76
N PRO A 120 4.03 -19.93 60.50
CA PRO A 120 3.71 -20.93 59.47
C PRO A 120 4.30 -20.44 58.15
N ARG A 121 5.05 -21.29 57.43
CA ARG A 121 5.53 -21.00 56.07
C ARG A 121 4.37 -20.42 55.25
N GLU A 122 4.38 -19.11 55.03
CA GLU A 122 3.72 -18.52 53.87
C GLU A 122 4.43 -19.17 52.69
N LEU A 123 3.70 -20.00 51.94
CA LEU A 123 4.08 -20.30 50.57
C LEU A 123 4.24 -18.94 49.90
N GLU A 124 5.45 -18.62 49.46
CA GLU A 124 5.68 -17.57 48.49
C GLU A 124 4.92 -18.00 47.23
N VAL A 125 3.69 -17.50 47.10
CA VAL A 125 3.02 -17.44 45.82
C VAL A 125 3.76 -16.34 45.08
N ASP A 126 4.64 -16.72 44.17
CA ASP A 126 5.20 -15.81 43.17
C ASP A 126 4.06 -14.94 42.64
N PRO A 127 4.15 -13.60 42.67
CA PRO A 127 3.15 -12.77 42.02
C PRO A 127 3.18 -13.14 40.54
N ALA A 128 2.10 -13.78 40.09
CA ALA A 128 1.89 -14.06 38.68
C ALA A 128 2.20 -12.77 37.89
N PRO A 129 2.97 -12.84 36.79
CA PRO A 129 3.29 -11.67 36.02
C PRO A 129 1.97 -11.01 35.64
N SER A 130 1.82 -9.76 36.05
CA SER A 130 0.68 -8.94 35.68
C SER A 130 0.77 -8.79 34.17
N GLU A 131 -0.06 -9.51 33.43
CA GLU A 131 -0.19 -9.35 31.98
C GLU A 131 -0.80 -7.95 31.75
N GLU A 132 0.07 -6.94 31.70
CA GLU A 132 -0.35 -5.62 31.23
C GLU A 132 -0.88 -5.78 29.81
N PRO A 133 -2.08 -5.26 29.51
CA PRO A 133 -2.67 -5.42 28.19
C PRO A 133 -1.75 -4.81 27.14
N ILE A 134 -1.38 -5.59 26.13
CA ILE A 134 -0.61 -5.10 24.99
C ILE A 134 -1.44 -4.05 24.27
N LEU A 135 -1.10 -2.78 24.45
CA LEU A 135 -1.74 -1.68 23.75
C LEU A 135 -1.24 -1.64 22.31
N CYS A 136 -2.16 -1.74 21.36
CA CYS A 136 -1.84 -1.71 19.93
C CYS A 136 -1.57 -0.27 19.47
N LEU A 137 -0.87 -0.14 18.35
CA LEU A 137 -0.53 1.14 17.70
C LEU A 137 0.26 2.08 18.61
N GLY A 138 1.12 1.51 19.47
CA GLY A 138 1.97 2.23 20.42
C GLY A 138 3.46 2.15 20.09
N GLU A 139 4.31 2.37 21.09
CA GLU A 139 5.78 2.35 20.94
C GLU A 139 6.32 0.99 20.49
N ALA A 140 5.64 -0.11 20.80
CA ALA A 140 6.02 -1.44 20.35
C ALA A 140 5.93 -1.62 18.81
N SER A 141 5.17 -0.77 18.13
CA SER A 141 4.91 -0.85 16.69
C SER A 141 5.73 0.16 15.89
N GLN A 142 6.75 0.80 16.49
CA GLN A 142 7.63 1.77 15.80
C GLN A 142 8.34 1.17 14.59
N GLU A 143 8.67 -0.11 14.65
CA GLU A 143 9.36 -0.84 13.56
C GLU A 143 8.49 -0.94 12.29
N ASP A 144 7.16 -0.86 12.42
CA ASP A 144 6.21 -0.89 11.30
C ASP A 144 6.09 0.47 10.55
N SER A 145 6.70 1.54 11.07
CA SER A 145 6.57 2.89 10.51
C SER A 145 6.98 2.97 9.03
N GLY A 146 8.07 2.31 8.63
CA GLY A 146 8.52 2.26 7.25
C GLY A 146 7.51 1.54 6.33
N GLN A 147 6.93 0.44 6.81
CA GLN A 147 5.92 -0.32 6.06
C GLN A 147 4.65 0.50 5.82
N LEU A 148 4.23 1.27 6.84
CA LEU A 148 3.10 2.20 6.73
C LEU A 148 3.37 3.30 5.70
N GLU A 149 4.56 3.89 5.69
CA GLU A 149 4.95 4.91 4.71
C GLU A 149 4.93 4.39 3.27
N GLU A 150 5.40 3.17 3.05
CA GLU A 150 5.33 2.51 1.74
C GLU A 150 3.86 2.32 1.31
N LEU A 151 3.03 1.73 2.17
CA LEU A 151 1.62 1.49 1.85
C LEU A 151 0.82 2.78 1.66
N MET A 152 1.11 3.84 2.41
CA MET A 152 0.50 5.16 2.19
C MET A 152 0.88 5.76 0.83
N THR A 153 2.14 5.63 0.43
CA THR A 153 2.60 6.06 -0.89
C THR A 153 1.89 5.29 -2.01
N LEU A 154 1.75 3.97 -1.84
CA LEU A 154 1.03 3.12 -2.77
C LEU A 154 -0.46 3.46 -2.83
N ALA A 155 -1.14 3.61 -1.70
CA ALA A 155 -2.57 3.97 -1.64
C ALA A 155 -2.85 5.28 -2.39
N ARG A 156 -1.98 6.28 -2.25
CA ARG A 156 -2.09 7.53 -3.00
C ARG A 156 -1.92 7.32 -4.50
N THR A 157 -0.93 6.52 -4.89
CA THR A 157 -0.69 6.17 -6.30
C THR A 157 -1.90 5.43 -6.90
N GLY A 158 -2.47 4.46 -6.19
CA GLY A 158 -3.68 3.74 -6.58
C GLY A 158 -4.87 4.68 -6.78
N ALA A 159 -5.07 5.63 -5.86
CA ALA A 159 -6.14 6.62 -5.95
C ALA A 159 -5.99 7.53 -7.19
N VAL A 160 -4.78 8.07 -7.43
CA VAL A 160 -4.52 8.93 -8.60
C VAL A 160 -4.71 8.15 -9.91
N THR A 161 -4.19 6.92 -9.96
CA THR A 161 -4.25 6.07 -11.15
C THR A 161 -5.69 5.68 -11.49
N SER A 162 -6.44 5.22 -10.50
CA SER A 162 -7.87 4.88 -10.65
C SER A 162 -8.71 6.10 -11.02
N GLN A 163 -8.39 7.29 -10.51
CA GLN A 163 -9.05 8.52 -10.88
C GLN A 163 -8.78 8.89 -12.35
N ALA A 164 -7.53 8.76 -12.80
CA ALA A 164 -7.17 9.01 -14.19
C ALA A 164 -7.88 8.03 -15.15
N LEU A 165 -7.98 6.76 -14.77
CA LEU A 165 -8.73 5.74 -15.53
C LEU A 165 -10.23 6.02 -15.54
N SER A 166 -10.81 6.44 -14.40
CA SER A 166 -12.23 6.79 -14.30
C SER A 166 -12.61 7.89 -15.29
N ARG A 167 -11.76 8.91 -15.45
CA ARG A 167 -11.95 10.00 -16.43
C ARG A 167 -11.91 9.54 -17.89
N ARG A 168 -11.23 8.43 -18.17
CA ARG A 168 -11.10 7.85 -19.52
C ARG A 168 -12.20 6.82 -19.83
N ALA A 169 -12.85 6.29 -18.79
CA ALA A 169 -13.94 5.33 -18.93
C ALA A 169 -15.30 6.05 -19.04
N GLY A 170 -16.28 5.37 -19.62
CA GLY A 170 -17.67 5.84 -19.70
C GLY A 170 -18.62 4.98 -18.87
N GLY A 171 -19.75 5.56 -18.46
CA GLY A 171 -20.87 4.83 -17.86
C GLY A 171 -20.53 4.06 -16.59
N SER A 172 -20.94 2.79 -16.52
CA SER A 172 -20.75 1.93 -15.34
C SER A 172 -19.27 1.75 -14.97
N ARG A 173 -18.39 1.56 -15.96
CA ARG A 173 -16.94 1.40 -15.74
C ARG A 173 -16.31 2.59 -15.04
N ALA A 174 -16.71 3.81 -15.42
CA ALA A 174 -16.25 5.04 -14.77
C ALA A 174 -16.66 5.09 -13.29
N LYS A 175 -17.89 4.66 -12.96
CA LYS A 175 -18.40 4.59 -11.59
C LYS A 175 -17.64 3.58 -10.74
N THR A 176 -17.35 2.39 -11.29
CA THR A 176 -16.52 1.38 -10.63
C THR A 176 -15.12 1.91 -10.33
N LEU A 177 -14.44 2.52 -11.31
CA LEU A 177 -13.11 3.11 -11.11
C LEU A 177 -13.13 4.29 -10.11
N ALA A 178 -14.22 5.05 -10.05
CA ALA A 178 -14.41 6.08 -9.02
C ALA A 178 -14.61 5.48 -7.62
N ALA A 179 -15.18 4.27 -7.51
CA ALA A 179 -15.23 3.53 -6.25
C ALA A 179 -13.83 3.13 -5.79
N LEU A 180 -13.04 2.49 -6.66
CA LEU A 180 -11.63 2.16 -6.39
C LEU A 180 -10.84 3.39 -5.91
N THR A 181 -11.08 4.55 -6.53
CA THR A 181 -10.46 5.82 -6.10
C THR A 181 -10.82 6.17 -4.65
N ARG A 182 -12.09 6.03 -4.25
CA ARG A 182 -12.54 6.31 -2.88
C ARG A 182 -11.94 5.32 -1.89
N ASP A 183 -11.86 4.06 -2.28
CA ASP A 183 -11.37 2.98 -1.44
C ASP A 183 -9.87 3.15 -1.16
N HIS A 184 -9.07 3.45 -2.19
CA HIS A 184 -7.66 3.84 -2.04
C HIS A 184 -7.44 5.09 -1.18
N ARG A 185 -8.30 6.11 -1.30
CA ARG A 185 -8.26 7.27 -0.40
C ARG A 185 -8.61 6.90 1.04
N SER A 186 -9.51 5.93 1.24
CA SER A 186 -9.87 5.41 2.55
C SER A 186 -8.73 4.62 3.18
N ALA A 187 -8.08 3.74 2.40
CA ALA A 187 -6.87 3.03 2.78
C ALA A 187 -5.78 4.01 3.25
N PHE A 188 -5.50 5.05 2.46
CA PHE A 188 -4.55 6.10 2.84
C PHE A 188 -4.88 6.75 4.19
N ARG A 189 -6.15 7.10 4.44
CA ARG A 189 -6.57 7.71 5.72
C ARG A 189 -6.41 6.74 6.89
N ARG A 190 -6.80 5.47 6.74
CA ARG A 190 -6.66 4.45 7.79
C ARG A 190 -5.18 4.22 8.13
N LEU A 191 -4.33 4.07 7.12
CA LEU A 191 -2.89 3.93 7.30
C LEU A 191 -2.26 5.19 7.94
N SER A 192 -2.69 6.38 7.51
CA SER A 192 -2.21 7.64 8.10
C SER A 192 -2.61 7.78 9.56
N ALA A 193 -3.81 7.33 9.93
CA ALA A 193 -4.25 7.32 11.32
C ALA A 193 -3.40 6.36 12.16
N ALA A 194 -3.16 5.14 11.69
CA ALA A 194 -2.28 4.18 12.36
C ALA A 194 -0.85 4.73 12.51
N TYR A 195 -0.29 5.30 11.44
CA TYR A 195 1.02 5.93 11.47
C TYR A 195 1.11 7.08 12.48
N PHE A 196 0.08 7.93 12.55
CA PHE A 196 0.03 9.02 13.50
C PHE A 196 -0.07 8.53 14.95
N LEU A 197 -0.86 7.48 15.20
CA LEU A 197 -0.98 6.88 16.53
C LEU A 197 0.35 6.31 17.02
N ILE A 198 1.08 5.63 16.13
CA ILE A 198 2.39 5.06 16.44
C ILE A 198 3.44 6.16 16.61
N THR A 199 3.60 7.02 15.62
CA THR A 199 4.79 7.90 15.52
C THR A 199 4.57 9.32 16.07
N GLY A 200 3.33 9.73 16.28
CA GLY A 200 2.95 11.13 16.56
C GLY A 200 3.17 12.09 15.38
N LYS A 201 3.59 11.60 14.21
CA LYS A 201 3.95 12.42 13.04
C LYS A 201 2.89 12.33 11.96
N ARG A 202 2.75 13.40 11.18
CA ARG A 202 1.94 13.40 9.95
C ARG A 202 2.78 13.01 8.76
N PHE A 203 2.31 12.01 8.01
CA PHE A 203 2.93 11.60 6.76
C PHE A 203 2.80 12.70 5.69
N SER A 204 3.92 13.03 5.03
CA SER A 204 3.97 14.02 3.95
C SER A 204 4.38 13.34 2.64
N PRO A 205 3.43 13.07 1.73
CA PRO A 205 3.72 12.29 0.54
C PRO A 205 4.47 13.12 -0.51
N GLN A 206 5.46 12.50 -1.15
CA GLN A 206 6.08 13.06 -2.35
C GLN A 206 5.11 12.88 -3.54
N CYS A 207 4.90 13.94 -4.33
CA CYS A 207 4.05 13.88 -5.51
C CYS A 207 4.88 13.42 -6.71
N SER A 208 4.60 12.25 -7.25
CA SER A 208 5.11 11.81 -8.55
C SER A 208 3.98 11.77 -9.57
N ALA A 209 4.32 12.08 -10.83
CA ALA A 209 3.36 11.98 -11.93
C ALA A 209 3.14 10.50 -12.30
N VAL A 210 1.88 10.09 -12.43
CA VAL A 210 1.51 8.75 -12.91
C VAL A 210 1.43 8.77 -14.44
N THR A 211 2.14 7.86 -15.09
CA THR A 211 2.08 7.68 -16.55
C THR A 211 1.22 6.46 -16.87
N LEU A 212 0.25 6.61 -17.77
CA LEU A 212 -0.66 5.53 -18.19
C LEU A 212 -0.66 5.35 -19.71
N PRO A 213 -0.80 4.11 -20.23
CA PRO A 213 -0.98 3.86 -21.65
C PRO A 213 -2.20 4.57 -22.21
N ALA A 214 -2.13 5.06 -23.45
CA ALA A 214 -3.26 5.74 -24.11
C ALA A 214 -4.46 4.83 -24.38
N SER A 215 -4.22 3.53 -24.60
CA SER A 215 -5.27 2.51 -24.73
C SER A 215 -5.89 2.17 -23.37
N LEU A 216 -7.21 2.25 -23.25
CA LEU A 216 -7.93 1.94 -22.01
C LEU A 216 -7.78 0.46 -21.59
N PRO A 217 -7.95 -0.54 -22.48
CA PRO A 217 -7.67 -1.94 -22.14
C PRO A 217 -6.23 -2.16 -21.61
N LEU A 218 -5.23 -1.55 -22.24
CA LEU A 218 -3.83 -1.69 -21.79
C LEU A 218 -3.61 -1.03 -20.43
N ALA A 219 -4.23 0.13 -20.18
CA ALA A 219 -4.14 0.80 -18.90
C ALA A 219 -4.87 0.02 -17.78
N LEU A 220 -6.02 -0.60 -18.08
CA LEU A 220 -6.71 -1.51 -17.17
C LEU A 220 -5.89 -2.77 -16.87
N ARG A 221 -5.19 -3.34 -17.87
CA ARG A 221 -4.25 -4.45 -17.64
C ARG A 221 -3.14 -4.06 -16.65
N GLN A 222 -2.57 -2.87 -16.79
CA GLN A 222 -1.58 -2.38 -15.83
C GLN A 222 -2.17 -2.16 -14.44
N GLN A 223 -3.37 -1.57 -14.34
CA GLN A 223 -4.06 -1.40 -13.06
C GLN A 223 -4.36 -2.75 -12.40
N PHE A 224 -4.76 -3.77 -13.17
CA PHE A 224 -4.99 -5.12 -12.65
C PHE A 224 -3.74 -5.69 -11.97
N VAL A 225 -2.58 -5.60 -12.64
CA VAL A 225 -1.31 -6.04 -12.07
C VAL A 225 -0.95 -5.23 -10.83
N TRP A 226 -1.21 -3.91 -10.85
CA TRP A 226 -0.99 -3.04 -9.71
C TRP A 226 -1.85 -3.44 -8.49
N GLU A 227 -3.15 -3.74 -8.67
CA GLU A 227 -4.02 -4.18 -7.57
C GLU A 227 -3.56 -5.53 -6.97
N GLN A 228 -3.05 -6.45 -7.80
CA GLN A 228 -2.47 -7.70 -7.29
C GLN A 228 -1.19 -7.45 -6.47
N GLN A 229 -0.35 -6.51 -6.89
CA GLN A 229 0.83 -6.12 -6.10
C GLN A 229 0.43 -5.44 -4.79
N TRP A 230 -0.59 -4.58 -4.81
CA TRP A 230 -1.17 -3.97 -3.61
C TRP A 230 -1.68 -5.02 -2.62
N GLU A 231 -2.46 -6.00 -3.09
CA GLU A 231 -2.94 -7.13 -2.29
C GLU A 231 -1.77 -7.91 -1.68
N GLN A 232 -0.78 -8.27 -2.50
CA GLN A 232 0.38 -9.05 -2.05
C GLN A 232 1.20 -8.29 -0.99
N ARG A 233 1.50 -7.01 -1.22
CA ARG A 233 2.23 -6.18 -0.25
C ARG A 233 1.47 -6.01 1.05
N SER A 234 0.15 -5.81 0.98
CA SER A 234 -0.70 -5.73 2.16
C SER A 234 -0.68 -7.05 2.95
N ARG A 235 -0.74 -8.21 2.27
CA ARG A 235 -0.59 -9.52 2.95
C ARG A 235 0.79 -9.71 3.57
N GLN A 236 1.85 -9.27 2.90
CA GLN A 236 3.21 -9.35 3.43
C GLN A 236 3.35 -8.49 4.69
N ALA A 237 2.82 -7.26 4.68
CA ALA A 237 2.77 -6.40 5.85
C ALA A 237 2.00 -7.05 7.01
N ALA A 238 0.86 -7.69 6.74
CA ALA A 238 0.09 -8.44 7.74
C ALA A 238 0.86 -9.63 8.35
N GLN A 239 1.79 -10.23 7.60
CA GLN A 239 2.63 -11.32 8.08
C GLN A 239 3.84 -10.83 8.87
N ALA A 240 4.34 -9.63 8.55
CA ALA A 240 5.54 -9.07 9.14
C ALA A 240 5.30 -8.36 10.48
N THR A 241 4.10 -7.80 10.69
CA THR A 241 3.78 -7.07 11.92
C THR A 241 3.41 -8.00 13.08
N ALA A 242 3.86 -7.65 14.29
CA ALA A 242 3.44 -8.27 15.53
C ALA A 242 2.20 -7.59 16.14
N ASP A 243 1.84 -6.39 15.65
CA ASP A 243 0.71 -5.62 16.14
C ASP A 243 -0.61 -6.16 15.56
N PRO A 244 -1.56 -6.64 16.40
CA PRO A 244 -2.77 -7.27 15.90
C PRO A 244 -3.72 -6.27 15.20
N CYS A 245 -3.72 -4.99 15.59
CA CYS A 245 -4.53 -3.97 14.91
C CYS A 245 -3.97 -3.64 13.53
N LEU A 246 -2.64 -3.52 13.38
CA LEU A 246 -2.02 -3.35 12.06
C LEU A 246 -2.26 -4.57 11.19
N LYS A 247 -2.12 -5.76 11.75
CA LYS A 247 -2.37 -7.01 11.04
C LYS A 247 -3.77 -7.08 10.46
N GLU A 248 -4.80 -6.77 11.25
CA GLU A 248 -6.19 -6.72 10.79
C GLU A 248 -6.37 -5.67 9.69
N LEU A 249 -5.87 -4.45 9.89
CA LEU A 249 -5.92 -3.39 8.88
C LEU A 249 -5.30 -3.86 7.55
N TYR A 250 -4.10 -4.44 7.58
CA TYR A 250 -3.42 -4.92 6.38
C TYR A 250 -4.18 -6.06 5.68
N LEU A 251 -4.86 -6.93 6.42
CA LEU A 251 -5.71 -7.98 5.84
C LEU A 251 -6.95 -7.40 5.16
N GLU A 252 -7.59 -6.39 5.75
CA GLU A 252 -8.71 -5.68 5.11
C GLU A 252 -8.26 -5.03 3.79
N LEU A 253 -7.12 -4.33 3.80
CA LEU A 253 -6.56 -3.70 2.61
C LEU A 253 -6.23 -4.71 1.51
N ALA A 254 -5.74 -5.89 1.90
CA ALA A 254 -5.51 -6.99 0.96
C ALA A 254 -6.81 -7.52 0.34
N GLN A 255 -7.86 -7.66 1.14
CA GLN A 255 -9.17 -8.09 0.66
C GLN A 255 -9.78 -7.07 -0.32
N GLU A 256 -9.68 -5.78 -0.01
CA GLU A 256 -10.08 -4.70 -0.93
C GLU A 256 -9.31 -4.78 -2.26
N GLY A 257 -8.00 -5.00 -2.21
CA GLY A 257 -7.16 -5.21 -3.41
C GLY A 257 -7.63 -6.37 -4.28
N ALA A 258 -7.96 -7.52 -3.68
CA ALA A 258 -8.48 -8.67 -4.39
C ALA A 258 -9.83 -8.37 -5.08
N LEU A 259 -10.71 -7.63 -4.39
CA LEU A 259 -11.98 -7.19 -4.96
C LEU A 259 -11.78 -6.24 -6.13
N HIS A 260 -10.87 -5.27 -6.02
CA HIS A 260 -10.52 -4.35 -7.09
C HIS A 260 -10.00 -5.09 -8.34
N ALA A 261 -9.07 -6.03 -8.15
CA ALA A 261 -8.55 -6.85 -9.23
C ALA A 261 -9.68 -7.64 -9.93
N GLY A 262 -10.61 -8.21 -9.16
CA GLY A 262 -11.82 -8.87 -9.68
C GLY A 262 -12.71 -7.93 -10.51
N CYS A 263 -12.95 -6.71 -10.03
CA CYS A 263 -13.70 -5.70 -10.78
C CYS A 263 -13.01 -5.33 -12.10
N ILE A 264 -11.69 -5.16 -12.11
CA ILE A 264 -10.94 -4.82 -13.32
C ILE A 264 -10.98 -5.96 -14.34
N ARG A 265 -10.81 -7.21 -13.88
CA ARG A 265 -10.95 -8.38 -14.74
C ARG A 265 -12.33 -8.43 -15.40
N SER A 266 -13.40 -8.22 -14.63
CA SER A 266 -14.76 -8.17 -15.17
C SER A 266 -14.95 -7.05 -16.20
N MET A 267 -14.35 -5.87 -15.96
CA MET A 267 -14.38 -4.79 -16.95
C MET A 267 -13.67 -5.17 -18.26
N LEU A 268 -12.54 -5.88 -18.18
CA LEU A 268 -11.81 -6.35 -19.36
C LEU A 268 -12.59 -7.43 -20.12
N GLU A 269 -13.25 -8.36 -19.43
CA GLU A 269 -14.12 -9.39 -20.03
C GLU A 269 -15.29 -8.76 -20.83
N GLN A 270 -15.84 -7.64 -20.36
CA GLN A 270 -16.91 -6.91 -21.05
C GLN A 270 -16.45 -6.09 -22.25
N MET A 271 -15.14 -5.95 -22.45
CA MET A 271 -14.55 -5.19 -23.55
C MET A 271 -14.04 -6.09 -24.69
N ALA A 272 -14.04 -7.41 -24.48
CA ALA A 272 -13.56 -8.42 -25.41
C ALA A 272 -14.62 -8.82 -26.45
#